data_AF-A0A1H4G8Z6-F1
#
_entry.id   AF-A0A1H4G8Z6-F1
#
_cell.length_a   1.000
_cell.length_b   1.000
_cell.length_c   1.000
_cell.angle_alpha   90.00
_cell.angle_beta   90.00
_cell.angle_gamma   90.00
#
_symmetry.space_group_name_H-M   'P 1'
#
loop_
_entity.id
_entity.type
_entity.pdbx_description
1 polymer ?
#
loop_
_entity_poly.entity_id
_entity_poly.type
_entity_poly.pdbx_seq_one_letter_code
_entity_poly.pdbx_strand_id
1 'polypeptide(L)'
;MKTYTNTKEIPAKLLYDQLKNHFAEFYASAKRTGRSLTEVRSLNYGLGQDIISIEDPDGTQIYRIDVNPAQITLVEPDEKNTRTTEVLDEFIESCLL
;
A
#
# COMPACT_ATOMS: atom_id res chain seq x y z
N MET A 1 10.61 -5.87 3.39
CA MET A 1 9.52 -6.44 4.21
C MET A 1 9.44 -5.68 5.51
N LYS A 2 8.24 -5.18 5.86
CA LYS A 2 8.01 -4.41 7.09
C LYS A 2 6.68 -4.81 7.70
N THR A 3 6.63 -4.94 9.02
CA THR A 3 5.43 -5.39 9.75
C THR A 3 5.02 -4.35 10.77
N TYR A 4 3.72 -4.08 10.81
CA TYR A 4 3.05 -3.13 11.70
C TYR A 4 2.09 -3.88 12.62
N THR A 5 1.94 -3.41 13.86
CA THR A 5 0.86 -3.88 14.73
C THR A 5 -0.46 -3.30 14.24
N ASN A 6 -1.46 -4.15 14.02
CA ASN A 6 -2.80 -3.73 13.61
C ASN A 6 -3.61 -3.27 14.84
N THR A 7 -3.24 -2.12 15.40
CA THR A 7 -3.82 -1.57 16.64
C THR A 7 -5.32 -1.34 16.58
N LYS A 8 -5.89 -1.22 15.38
CA LYS A 8 -7.31 -0.98 15.12
C LYS A 8 -8.06 -2.19 14.56
N GLU A 9 -7.41 -3.36 14.48
CA GLU A 9 -7.98 -4.59 13.91
C GLU A 9 -8.59 -4.35 12.51
N ILE A 10 -7.92 -3.53 11.70
CA ILE A 10 -8.37 -3.13 10.36
C ILE A 10 -8.44 -4.40 9.48
N PRO A 11 -9.62 -4.77 8.93
CA PRO A 11 -9.71 -5.90 8.02
C PRO A 11 -9.10 -5.57 6.65
N ALA A 12 -8.63 -6.59 5.93
CA ALA A 12 -8.01 -6.43 4.60
C ALA A 12 -8.87 -5.62 3.64
N LYS A 13 -10.19 -5.86 3.64
CA LYS A 13 -11.14 -5.12 2.82
C LYS A 13 -11.16 -3.62 3.12
N LEU A 14 -11.13 -3.23 4.40
CA LEU A 14 -11.16 -1.82 4.77
C LEU A 14 -9.85 -1.13 4.38
N LEU A 15 -8.70 -1.77 4.63
CA LEU A 15 -7.41 -1.25 4.20
C LEU A 15 -7.32 -1.13 2.67
N TYR A 16 -7.87 -2.09 1.94
CA TYR A 16 -7.98 -2.04 0.48
C TYR A 16 -8.80 -0.84 0.00
N ASP A 17 -9.98 -0.63 0.59
CA ASP A 17 -10.84 0.50 0.23
C ASP A 17 -10.15 1.83 0.56
N GLN A 18 -9.38 1.91 1.66
CA GLN A 18 -8.55 3.07 2.00
C GLN A 18 -7.43 3.31 0.97
N LEU A 19 -6.68 2.27 0.61
CA LEU A 19 -5.61 2.36 -0.38
C LEU A 19 -6.14 2.83 -1.73
N LYS A 20 -7.20 2.19 -2.22
CA LYS A 20 -7.79 2.49 -3.53
C LYS A 20 -8.31 3.93 -3.63
N ASN A 21 -8.91 4.44 -2.56
CA ASN A 21 -9.54 5.76 -2.58
C ASN A 21 -8.57 6.89 -2.23
N HIS A 22 -7.60 6.66 -1.35
CA HIS A 22 -6.82 7.75 -0.74
C HIS A 22 -5.32 7.68 -1.01
N PHE A 23 -4.76 6.53 -1.41
CA PHE A 23 -3.31 6.40 -1.56
C PHE A 23 -2.74 7.35 -2.62
N ALA A 24 -3.44 7.52 -3.75
CA ALA A 24 -2.99 8.44 -4.80
C ALA A 24 -2.95 9.91 -4.33
N GLU A 25 -3.93 10.34 -3.53
CA GLU A 25 -3.98 11.69 -2.96
C GLU A 25 -2.92 11.87 -1.86
N PHE A 26 -2.75 10.85 -1.02
CA PHE A 26 -1.72 10.82 0.00
C PHE A 26 -0.32 10.93 -0.64
N TYR A 27 -0.07 10.15 -1.68
CA TYR A 27 1.18 10.18 -2.45
C TYR A 27 1.42 11.54 -3.12
N ALA A 28 0.38 12.15 -3.68
CA ALA A 28 0.46 13.50 -4.22
C ALA A 28 0.87 14.53 -3.16
N SER A 29 0.28 14.44 -1.97
CA SER A 29 0.52 15.36 -0.86
C SER A 29 1.93 15.21 -0.28
N ALA A 30 2.50 14.00 -0.35
CA ALA A 30 3.81 13.70 0.20
C ALA A 30 4.95 14.49 -0.48
N LYS A 31 4.73 15.12 -1.65
CA LYS A 31 5.62 16.09 -2.36
C LYS A 31 7.12 15.72 -2.43
N ARG A 32 7.47 14.45 -2.21
CA ARG A 32 8.84 13.95 -2.09
C ARG A 32 9.23 12.97 -3.21
N THR A 33 8.30 12.67 -4.11
CA THR A 33 8.45 11.57 -5.05
C THR A 33 8.66 12.07 -6.47
N GLY A 34 9.78 11.66 -7.09
CA GLY A 34 10.06 11.88 -8.51
C GLY A 34 9.17 11.07 -9.47
N ARG A 35 8.10 10.43 -8.98
CA ARG A 35 7.06 9.79 -9.80
C ARG A 35 5.85 10.70 -9.94
N SER A 36 5.28 10.72 -11.13
CA SER A 36 4.09 11.51 -11.42
C SER A 36 2.87 10.90 -10.73
N LEU A 37 1.97 11.77 -10.25
CA LEU A 37 0.64 11.43 -9.72
C LEU A 37 -0.14 10.48 -10.66
N THR A 38 0.13 10.61 -11.97
CA THR A 38 -0.41 9.75 -13.03
C THR A 38 0.05 8.29 -12.92
N GLU A 39 1.29 8.03 -12.50
CA GLU A 39 1.81 6.67 -12.34
C GLU A 39 1.13 5.95 -11.18
N VAL A 40 0.89 6.65 -10.06
CA VAL A 40 0.22 6.07 -8.88
C VAL A 40 -1.27 5.83 -9.13
N ARG A 41 -1.94 6.71 -9.88
CA ARG A 41 -3.33 6.49 -10.31
C ARG A 41 -3.49 5.33 -11.28
N SER A 42 -2.41 4.91 -11.94
CA SER A 42 -2.41 3.79 -12.87
C SER A 42 -2.13 2.44 -12.18
N LEU A 43 -1.90 2.44 -10.86
CA LEU A 43 -1.72 1.21 -10.10
C LEU A 43 -3.02 0.41 -10.03
N ASN A 44 -2.88 -0.90 -10.17
CA ASN A 44 -3.98 -1.84 -10.01
C ASN A 44 -3.94 -2.42 -8.58
N TYR A 45 -5.12 -2.65 -8.00
CA TYR A 45 -5.25 -3.18 -6.64
C TYR A 45 -6.10 -4.45 -6.67
N GLY A 46 -5.50 -5.57 -6.26
CA GLY A 46 -6.17 -6.86 -6.03
C GLY A 46 -6.51 -7.05 -4.56
N LEU A 47 -7.68 -7.64 -4.28
CA LEU A 47 -8.11 -8.00 -2.93
C LEU A 47 -8.35 -9.52 -2.85
N GLY A 48 -7.57 -10.19 -2.01
CA GLY A 48 -7.84 -11.52 -1.49
C GLY A 48 -8.52 -11.45 -0.12
N GLN A 49 -8.67 -12.59 0.55
CA GLN A 49 -9.32 -12.66 1.86
C GLN A 49 -8.58 -11.83 2.93
N ASP A 50 -7.27 -12.04 3.01
CA ASP A 50 -6.36 -11.42 4.01
C ASP A 50 -5.14 -10.77 3.32
N ILE A 51 -5.21 -10.59 2.00
CA ILE A 51 -4.08 -10.16 1.18
C ILE A 51 -4.55 -9.05 0.24
N ILE A 52 -3.73 -8.01 0.10
CA ILE A 52 -3.91 -6.96 -0.89
C ILE A 52 -2.69 -7.00 -1.81
N SER A 53 -2.91 -7.08 -3.11
CA SER A 53 -1.85 -6.98 -4.11
C SER A 53 -1.90 -5.60 -4.75
N ILE A 54 -0.75 -4.96 -4.92
CA ILE A 54 -0.61 -3.74 -5.72
C ILE A 54 0.24 -4.11 -6.93
N GLU A 55 -0.29 -3.85 -8.10
CA GLU A 55 0.31 -4.20 -9.39
C GLU A 55 0.56 -2.91 -10.19
N ASP A 56 1.60 -2.93 -11.00
CA ASP A 56 1.85 -1.88 -11.97
C ASP A 56 0.83 -1.93 -13.13
N PRO A 57 0.83 -0.95 -14.05
CA PRO A 57 -0.07 -0.94 -15.20
C PRO A 57 0.11 -2.14 -16.14
N ASP A 58 1.29 -2.76 -16.13
CA ASP A 58 1.64 -3.94 -16.92
C ASP A 58 1.19 -5.26 -16.24
N GLY A 59 0.60 -5.19 -15.03
CA GLY A 59 0.10 -6.33 -14.27
C GLY A 59 1.17 -7.07 -13.46
N THR A 60 2.35 -6.48 -13.29
CA THR A 60 3.40 -7.03 -12.42
C THR A 60 3.11 -6.63 -10.98
N GLN A 61 3.03 -7.60 -10.07
CA GLN A 61 2.89 -7.32 -8.65
C GLN A 61 4.13 -6.59 -8.13
N ILE A 62 3.92 -5.38 -7.63
CA ILE A 62 4.97 -4.52 -7.06
C ILE A 62 4.89 -4.43 -5.54
N TYR A 63 3.75 -4.76 -4.93
CA TYR A 63 3.61 -4.95 -3.48
C TYR A 63 2.58 -6.02 -3.17
N ARG A 64 2.79 -6.67 -2.03
CA ARG A 64 1.79 -7.49 -1.36
C ARG A 64 1.66 -7.02 0.08
N ILE A 65 0.44 -6.87 0.56
CA ILE A 65 0.14 -6.50 1.94
C ILE A 65 -0.67 -7.64 2.55
N ASP A 66 -0.08 -8.34 3.51
CA ASP A 66 -0.76 -9.35 4.30
C ASP A 66 -1.39 -8.67 5.52
N VAL A 67 -2.71 -8.79 5.66
CA VAL A 67 -3.50 -8.13 6.70
C VAL A 67 -4.16 -9.21 7.54
N ASN A 68 -3.82 -9.25 8.82
CA ASN A 68 -4.51 -10.07 9.80
C ASN A 68 -4.93 -9.19 11.00
N PRO A 69 -5.78 -9.69 11.91
CA PRO A 69 -6.29 -8.90 13.03
C PRO A 69 -5.19 -8.33 13.95
N ALA A 70 -4.02 -8.96 14.04
CA ALA A 70 -2.93 -8.53 14.89
C ALA A 70 -1.87 -7.68 14.18
N GLN A 71 -1.70 -7.86 12.87
CA GLN A 71 -0.56 -7.35 12.12
C GLN A 71 -0.92 -7.02 10.66
N ILE A 72 -0.27 -5.98 10.14
CA ILE A 72 -0.24 -5.65 8.72
C ILE A 72 1.21 -5.79 8.26
N THR A 73 1.47 -6.58 7.23
CA THR A 73 2.82 -6.84 6.73
C THR A 73 2.92 -6.42 5.27
N LEU A 74 3.80 -5.46 5.00
CA LEU A 74 4.16 -5.04 3.66
C LEU A 74 5.33 -5.90 3.15
N VAL A 75 5.07 -6.61 2.06
CA VAL A 75 6.03 -7.47 1.35
C VAL A 75 6.32 -6.85 -0.01
N GLU A 76 7.56 -6.44 -0.19
CA GLU A 76 8.10 -5.99 -1.48
C GLU A 76 8.61 -7.21 -2.26
N PRO A 77 8.10 -7.46 -3.48
CA PRO A 77 8.58 -8.53 -4.34
C PRO A 77 9.91 -8.21 -5.05
N ASP A 78 10.30 -6.93 -5.17
CA ASP A 78 11.54 -6.52 -5.86
C ASP A 78 12.16 -5.27 -5.19
N GLU A 79 13.47 -5.29 -4.90
CA GLU A 79 14.21 -4.21 -4.20
C GLU A 79 14.32 -2.90 -5.00
N LYS A 80 13.81 -2.85 -6.24
CA LYS A 80 13.97 -1.70 -7.13
C LYS A 80 12.99 -0.54 -6.89
N ASN A 81 12.01 -0.68 -6.00
CA ASN A 81 10.90 0.29 -5.82
C ASN A 81 10.89 1.06 -4.48
N THR A 82 12.05 1.23 -3.84
CA THR A 82 12.23 1.79 -2.48
C THR A 82 11.47 3.08 -2.12
N ARG A 83 11.20 3.99 -3.07
CA ARG A 83 10.50 5.26 -2.78
C ARG A 83 8.99 5.14 -2.65
N THR A 84 8.36 4.20 -3.36
CA THR A 84 6.93 3.96 -3.19
C THR A 84 6.66 3.25 -1.86
N THR A 85 7.63 2.49 -1.38
CA THR A 85 7.64 1.85 -0.06
C THR A 85 7.54 2.87 1.07
N GLU A 86 8.33 3.95 1.04
CA GLU A 86 8.31 4.99 2.09
C GLU A 86 6.92 5.64 2.25
N VAL A 87 6.27 5.97 1.14
CA VAL A 87 4.94 6.61 1.18
C VAL A 87 3.85 5.62 1.57
N LEU A 88 3.97 4.37 1.14
CA LEU A 88 3.04 3.30 1.52
C LEU A 88 3.17 2.97 3.02
N ASP A 89 4.39 3.03 3.55
CA ASP A 89 4.66 2.94 4.98
C ASP A 89 3.95 4.06 5.75
N GLU A 90 4.18 5.32 5.37
CA GLU A 90 3.52 6.48 6.00
C GLU A 90 1.99 6.40 5.92
N PHE A 91 1.46 5.87 4.82
CA PHE A 91 0.02 5.67 4.64
C PHE A 91 -0.54 4.62 5.61
N ILE A 92 0.13 3.46 5.73
CA ILE A 92 -0.27 2.39 6.66
C ILE A 92 -0.19 2.90 8.10
N GLU A 93 0.88 3.60 8.46
CA GLU A 93 1.01 4.23 9.79
C GLU A 93 -0.12 5.22 10.06
N SER A 94 -0.48 6.05 9.07
CA SER A 94 -1.60 7.00 9.19
C SER A 94 -2.95 6.32 9.36
N CYS A 95 -3.15 5.12 8.79
CA CYS A 95 -4.35 4.33 9.01
C CYS A 95 -4.43 3.78 10.44
N LEU A 96 -3.27 3.49 11.05
CA LEU A 96 -3.14 2.89 12.38
C LEU A 96 -3.16 3.89 13.54
N LEU A 97 -2.89 5.18 13.29
CA LEU A 97 -3.03 6.31 14.24
C LEU A 97 -4.49 6.68 14.46
#